data_AF-A0A925ZZY0-F1
#
_entry.id   AF-A0A925ZZY0-F1
#
_cell.length_a   1.000
_cell.length_b   1.000
_cell.length_c   1.000
_cell.angle_alpha   90.00
_cell.angle_beta   90.00
_cell.angle_gamma   90.00
#
_symmetry.space_group_name_H-M   'P 1'
#
loop_
_entity.id
_entity.type
_entity.pdbx_description
1 polymer ?
#
loop_
_entity_poly.entity_id
_entity_poly.type
_entity_poly.pdbx_seq_one_letter_code
_entity_poly.pdbx_strand_id
1 'polypeptide(L)'
;MQLLDIILISPQETFLVGHLVGPVRPGPWALRRNGETVATVEITGEAQLEAGRKGKLLPPRVLVCRGPVDKSGLDFTRDEVTLERQG
;
A
#
# COMPACT_ATOMS: atom_id res chain seq x y z
N MET A 1 8.09 -4.20 0.05
CA MET A 1 6.78 -4.40 0.71
C MET A 1 5.78 -4.83 -0.35
N GLN A 2 4.94 -5.84 -0.12
CA GLN A 2 3.98 -6.33 -1.13
C GLN A 2 2.59 -5.75 -0.89
N LEU A 3 1.98 -5.17 -1.93
CA LEU A 3 0.58 -4.74 -1.93
C LEU A 3 -0.35 -5.85 -2.41
N LEU A 4 -1.55 -5.85 -1.85
CA LEU A 4 -2.65 -6.78 -2.13
C LEU A 4 -3.83 -6.05 -2.77
N ASP A 5 -4.07 -4.78 -2.41
CA ASP A 5 -5.09 -3.94 -3.03
C ASP A 5 -4.81 -2.45 -2.77
N ILE A 6 -5.49 -1.60 -3.54
CA ILE A 6 -5.53 -0.16 -3.41
C ILE A 6 -7.01 0.25 -3.37
N ILE A 7 -7.44 0.85 -2.28
CA ILE A 7 -8.85 1.20 -2.04
C ILE A 7 -8.97 2.72 -2.00
N LEU A 8 -9.64 3.30 -3.00
CA LEU A 8 -9.97 4.72 -2.99
C LEU A 8 -11.07 4.97 -1.96
N ILE A 9 -10.75 5.69 -0.88
CA ILE A 9 -11.72 6.03 0.18
C ILE A 9 -12.43 7.34 -0.17
N SER A 10 -11.66 8.33 -0.62
CA SER A 10 -12.14 9.64 -1.06
C SER A 10 -11.16 10.24 -2.08
N PRO A 11 -11.49 11.35 -2.75
CA PRO A 11 -10.54 12.05 -3.61
C PRO A 11 -9.25 12.48 -2.90
N GLN A 12 -9.23 12.57 -1.58
CA GLN A 12 -8.09 13.00 -0.78
C GLN A 12 -7.38 11.85 -0.07
N GLU A 13 -7.96 10.66 -0.06
CA GLU A 13 -7.48 9.54 0.75
C GLU A 13 -7.63 8.21 0.02
N THR A 14 -6.51 7.48 -0.05
CA THR A 14 -6.44 6.13 -0.58
C THR A 14 -5.79 5.21 0.45
N PHE A 15 -6.34 4.02 0.61
CA PHE A 15 -5.75 2.97 1.43
C PHE A 15 -4.94 2.02 0.57
N LEU A 16 -3.73 1.70 1.02
CA LEU A 16 -2.86 0.70 0.41
C LEU A 16 -2.78 -0.50 1.35
N VAL A 17 -3.35 -1.63 0.92
CA VAL A 17 -3.47 -2.84 1.73
C VAL A 17 -2.34 -3.78 1.36
N GLY A 18 -1.56 -4.27 2.32
CA GLY A 18 -0.43 -5.13 1.99
C GLY A 18 0.25 -5.84 3.15
N HIS A 19 1.20 -6.70 2.80
CA HIS A 19 2.13 -7.28 3.74
C HIS A 19 3.36 -6.38 3.87
N LEU A 20 3.46 -5.74 5.04
CA LEU A 20 4.50 -4.77 5.36
C LEU A 20 5.57 -5.41 6.24
N VAL A 21 6.83 -5.26 5.84
CA VAL A 21 7.98 -5.62 6.67
C VAL A 21 8.59 -4.34 7.22
N GLY A 22 8.72 -4.27 8.55
CA GLY A 22 9.35 -3.15 9.23
C GLY A 22 8.45 -1.92 9.44
N PRO A 23 9.01 -0.84 10.00
CA PRO A 23 8.29 0.40 10.27
C PRO A 23 8.00 1.15 8.97
N VAL A 24 6.80 1.71 8.88
CA VAL A 24 6.43 2.63 7.79
C VAL A 24 6.60 4.05 8.27
N ARG A 25 7.33 4.84 7.48
CA ARG A 25 7.55 6.27 7.72
C ARG A 25 6.69 7.08 6.74
N PRO A 26 6.07 8.18 7.21
CA PRO A 26 5.44 9.14 6.32
C PRO A 26 6.43 9.70 5.30
N GLY A 27 5.92 10.13 4.15
CA GLY A 27 6.70 10.67 3.04
C GLY A 27 6.41 9.99 1.70
N PRO A 28 7.26 10.26 0.70
CA PRO A 28 7.11 9.70 -0.64
C PRO A 28 7.57 8.24 -0.72
N TRP A 29 6.78 7.42 -1.39
CA TRP A 29 7.09 6.04 -1.72
C TRP A 29 6.83 5.79 -3.20
N ALA A 30 7.69 5.03 -3.86
CA ALA A 30 7.49 4.56 -5.21
C ALA A 30 6.54 3.35 -5.18
N LEU A 31 5.46 3.45 -5.95
CA LEU A 31 4.62 2.33 -6.32
C LEU A 31 5.24 1.65 -7.53
N ARG A 32 5.62 0.39 -7.34
CA ARG A 32 6.29 -0.41 -8.36
C ARG A 32 5.39 -1.55 -8.80
N ARG A 33 5.35 -1.82 -10.10
CA ARG A 33 4.70 -2.97 -10.72
C ARG A 33 5.77 -3.79 -11.42
N ASN A 34 5.97 -5.04 -11.01
CA ASN A 34 6.99 -5.93 -11.57
C ASN A 34 8.39 -5.28 -11.60
N GLY A 35 8.72 -4.49 -10.56
CA GLY A 35 9.98 -3.76 -10.46
C GLY A 35 10.02 -2.43 -11.20
N GLU A 36 9.03 -2.04 -12.00
CA GLU A 36 8.97 -0.73 -12.65
C GLU A 36 8.20 0.27 -11.80
N THR A 37 8.73 1.48 -11.59
CA THR A 37 8.00 2.55 -10.90
C THR A 37 6.88 3.07 -11.78
N VAL A 38 5.64 2.89 -11.34
CA VAL A 38 4.44 3.34 -12.06
C VAL A 38 3.84 4.62 -11.46
N ALA A 39 4.10 4.90 -10.19
CA ALA A 39 3.66 6.13 -9.52
C ALA A 39 4.53 6.45 -8.30
N THR A 40 4.43 7.69 -7.81
CA THR A 40 4.88 8.07 -6.47
C THR A 40 3.66 8.38 -5.62
N VAL A 41 3.60 7.82 -4.41
CA VAL A 41 2.50 7.99 -3.46
C VAL A 41 3.02 8.65 -2.19
N GLU A 42 2.22 9.54 -1.60
CA GLU A 42 2.56 10.23 -0.35
C GLU A 42 1.89 9.52 0.82
N ILE A 43 2.66 8.71 1.55
CA ILE A 43 2.18 7.97 2.72
C ILE A 43 2.12 8.91 3.92
N THR A 44 0.96 8.97 4.57
CA THR A 44 0.75 9.80 5.76
C THR A 44 0.85 9.00 7.06
N GLY A 45 0.65 7.68 6.99
CA GLY A 45 0.75 6.80 8.15
C GLY A 45 0.14 5.42 7.91
N GLU A 46 -0.14 4.73 9.00
CA GLU A 46 -0.80 3.42 9.01
C GLU A 46 -2.14 3.52 9.73
N ALA A 47 -3.20 2.97 9.13
CA ALA A 47 -4.49 2.83 9.78
C ALA A 47 -4.45 1.63 10.74
N GLN A 48 -4.89 1.84 11.98
CA GLN A 48 -5.08 0.74 12.93
C GLN A 48 -6.28 -0.10 12.50
N LEU A 49 -6.01 -1.29 11.96
CA LEU A 49 -7.05 -2.30 11.79
C LEU A 49 -7.27 -3.03 13.11
N GLU A 50 -8.52 -3.19 13.53
CA GLU A 50 -8.85 -4.08 14.64
C GLU A 50 -8.41 -5.51 14.28
N ALA A 51 -7.48 -6.05 15.05
CA ALA A 51 -6.94 -7.37 14.80
C ALA A 51 -8.00 -8.45 15.14
N GLY A 52 -8.76 -8.87 14.14
CA GLY A 52 -9.53 -10.12 14.20
C GLY A 52 -8.58 -11.31 14.33
N ARG A 53 -8.24 -11.69 15.56
CA ARG A 53 -7.34 -12.81 15.87
C ARG A 53 -8.01 -14.16 15.57
N LYS A 54 -7.79 -14.71 14.38
CA LYS A 54 -7.84 -16.17 14.12
C LYS A 54 -6.89 -16.55 12.97
N GLY A 55 -5.64 -16.90 13.29
CA GLY A 55 -4.70 -17.47 12.32
C GLY A 55 -3.22 -17.37 12.73
N LYS A 56 -2.36 -18.20 12.11
CA LYS A 56 -0.88 -18.17 12.26
C LYS A 56 -0.21 -17.06 11.42
N LEU A 57 -0.95 -16.43 10.50
CA LEU A 57 -0.47 -15.38 9.61
C LEU A 57 -0.78 -14.01 10.21
N LEU A 58 0.19 -13.10 10.15
CA LEU A 58 -0.03 -11.70 10.49
C LEU A 58 -1.05 -11.11 9.50
N PRO A 59 -2.05 -10.35 9.99
CA PRO A 59 -3.01 -9.72 9.09
C PRO A 59 -2.30 -8.73 8.16
N PRO A 60 -2.85 -8.47 6.97
CA PRO A 60 -2.44 -7.34 6.16
C PRO A 60 -2.52 -6.05 6.97
N ARG A 61 -1.61 -5.12 6.67
CA ARG A 61 -1.58 -3.79 7.25
C ARG A 61 -2.08 -2.80 6.21
N VAL A 62 -2.60 -1.66 6.66
CA VAL A 62 -3.22 -0.65 5.80
C VAL A 62 -2.47 0.66 5.93
N LEU A 63 -1.89 1.13 4.84
CA LEU A 63 -1.27 2.45 4.79
C LEU A 63 -2.26 3.47 4.26
N VAL A 64 -2.18 4.67 4.82
CA VAL A 64 -2.94 5.83 4.36
C VAL A 64 -2.06 6.63 3.41
N CYS A 65 -2.58 6.88 2.22
CA CYS A 65 -1.97 7.68 1.17
C CYS A 65 -2.81 8.92 0.89
N ARG A 66 -2.15 10.05 0.65
CA ARG A 66 -2.83 11.28 0.20
C ARG A 66 -3.19 11.19 -1.29
N GLY A 67 -4.41 11.59 -1.60
CA GLY A 67 -4.91 11.73 -2.97
C GLY A 67 -5.30 10.39 -3.61
N PRO A 68 -5.79 10.43 -4.86
CA PRO A 68 -6.13 9.24 -5.61
C PRO A 68 -4.86 8.55 -6.11
N VAL A 69 -4.82 7.23 -6.01
CA VAL A 69 -3.78 6.41 -6.65
C VAL A 69 -4.41 5.70 -7.85
N ASP A 70 -3.87 5.95 -9.04
CA ASP A 70 -4.32 5.25 -10.24
C ASP A 70 -3.89 3.77 -10.16
N LYS A 71 -4.88 2.87 -10.13
CA LYS A 71 -4.67 1.42 -10.12
C LYS A 71 -5.15 0.72 -11.39
N SER A 72 -5.57 1.48 -12.41
CA SER A 72 -6.18 0.93 -13.63
C SER A 72 -5.26 -0.02 -14.41
N GLY A 73 -3.94 0.14 -14.25
CA GLY A 73 -2.93 -0.73 -14.87
C GLY A 73 -2.37 -1.84 -13.97
N LEU A 74 -2.97 -2.09 -12.79
CA LEU A 74 -2.48 -3.08 -11.82
C LEU A 74 -3.41 -4.30 -11.75
N ASP A 75 -2.85 -5.49 -11.98
CA ASP A 75 -3.52 -6.76 -11.70
C ASP A 75 -2.85 -7.43 -10.49
N PHE A 76 -3.41 -7.27 -9.30
CA PHE A 76 -2.85 -7.83 -8.06
C PHE A 76 -2.80 -9.37 -8.01
N THR A 77 -3.42 -10.06 -8.98
CA THR A 77 -3.34 -11.53 -9.09
C THR A 77 -2.16 -12.00 -9.93
N ARG A 78 -1.59 -11.11 -10.76
CA ARG A 78 -0.51 -11.42 -11.73
C ARG A 78 0.74 -10.59 -11.53
N ASP A 79 0.57 -9.34 -11.14
CA ASP A 79 1.64 -8.37 -10.96
C ASP A 79 2.21 -8.44 -9.55
N GLU A 80 3.53 -8.34 -9.46
CA GLU A 80 4.21 -8.02 -8.22
C GLU A 80 4.09 -6.51 -7.97
N VAL A 81 3.10 -6.10 -7.17
CA VAL A 81 2.92 -4.70 -6.79
C VAL A 81 3.60 -4.43 -5.45
N THR A 82 4.57 -3.53 -5.44
CA THR A 82 5.36 -3.21 -4.23
C THR A 82 5.43 -1.72 -3.95
N LEU A 83 5.70 -1.37 -2.69
CA LEU A 83 6.13 -0.03 -2.30
C LEU A 83 7.57 -0.02 -1.85
N GLU A 84 8.28 1.02 -2.26
CA GLU A 84 9.65 1.31 -1.87
C GLU A 84 9.80 2.77 -1.44
N ARG A 85 10.41 2.98 -0.28
CA ARG A 85 10.59 4.32 0.26
C ARG A 85 11.56 5.13 -0.61
N GLN A 86 11.18 6.36 -0.92
CA GLN A 86 12.04 7.31 -1.63
C GLN A 86 12.65 8.25 -0.59
N GLY A 87 13.92 8.05 -0.22
CA GLY A 87 14.68 8.95 0.68
C GLY A 87 14.38 8.82 2.18
#